data_AF-A0A349D7Y1-F1
#
_entry.id   AF-A0A349D7Y1-F1
#
_cell.length_a   1.000
_cell.length_b   1.000
_cell.length_c   1.000
_cell.angle_alpha   90.00
_cell.angle_beta   90.00
_cell.angle_gamma   90.00
#
_symmetry.space_group_name_H-M   'P 1'
#
loop_
_entity.id
_entity.type
_entity.pdbx_description
1 polymer ?
#
loop_
_entity_poly.entity_id
_entity_poly.type
_entity_poly.pdbx_seq_one_letter_code
_entity_poly.pdbx_strand_id
1 'polypeptide(L)'
;MKKLPLHIKILIGLVLGILWAVLSSHMGWSQFTYDWINPFGVIFINLLKLIAVPLVLFSIIKGVADLSDISRLGSMGYKTLFMYLLTTIMAVTVGLSVVNIMRPGDYVSEEVRSVNRISYELWTLETDGVERMDDKDFLNDPTKAQYLAEAKEILAAHGENEFVQQKVENAQSRKSESPLQLLIDVVPDNVFFSLANNTFMLQIIFFALFFGITLLMVPGEIASPVIAVVGGINEVFIKMVDLIMRGAPFFVFALLAGKISEMAGDEPSLVYEIFLGLGSYSIAVILGLAIMVFGIYPWIVRLFVPKMTYRKFFRGMGKAQTLAFSSSSSVATLPVTMECVNDNLGVPKEVTSFVLPIGATVNMDGTSLYISIAVVFLAQFHYVDLTLAQQLTIVLTATLASIGASAVPSAGLIMMIMVLQSVGLNPAWIAIIFPVDRILDMCRTVVNVTGDATVSAVIGKWVSKQDSKSST
;
A
#
# COMPACT_ATOMS: atom_id res chain seq x y z
N MET A 1 37.83 6.64 -8.17
CA MET A 1 36.57 5.99 -8.59
C MET A 1 35.40 6.70 -7.92
N LYS A 2 34.37 7.16 -8.66
CA LYS A 2 33.20 7.81 -8.05
C LYS A 2 32.45 6.80 -7.18
N LYS A 3 32.20 7.10 -5.90
CA LYS A 3 31.40 6.24 -5.01
C LYS A 3 29.99 6.09 -5.61
N LEU A 4 29.52 4.86 -5.81
CA LEU A 4 28.18 4.60 -6.35
C LEU A 4 27.11 5.21 -5.43
N PRO A 5 26.09 5.90 -5.98
CA PRO A 5 24.94 6.38 -5.22
C PRO A 5 24.23 5.24 -4.47
N LEU A 6 23.67 5.54 -3.29
CA LEU A 6 23.06 4.54 -2.44
C LEU A 6 21.89 3.80 -3.12
N HIS A 7 21.00 4.50 -3.82
CA HIS A 7 19.87 3.86 -4.54
C HIS A 7 20.35 2.84 -5.58
N ILE A 8 21.48 3.08 -6.25
CA ILE A 8 22.07 2.11 -7.20
C ILE A 8 22.57 0.87 -6.45
N LYS A 9 23.20 1.05 -5.28
CA LYS A 9 23.64 -0.09 -4.46
C LYS A 9 22.45 -0.92 -3.98
N ILE A 10 21.35 -0.28 -3.59
CA ILE A 10 20.13 -0.98 -3.19
C ILE A 10 19.54 -1.74 -4.38
N LEU A 11 19.51 -1.13 -5.57
CA LEU A 11 19.07 -1.81 -6.80
C LEU A 11 19.95 -3.02 -7.15
N ILE A 12 21.27 -2.91 -6.96
CA ILE A 12 22.17 -4.05 -7.12
C ILE A 12 21.82 -5.16 -6.11
N GLY A 13 21.60 -4.81 -4.83
CA GLY A 13 21.17 -5.76 -3.81
C GLY A 13 19.86 -6.45 -4.18
N LEU A 14 18.89 -5.70 -4.71
CA LEU A 14 17.61 -6.22 -5.19
C LEU A 14 17.81 -7.27 -6.30
N VAL A 15 18.56 -6.92 -7.34
CA VAL A 15 18.82 -7.83 -8.48
C VAL A 15 19.58 -9.07 -8.03
N LEU A 16 20.60 -8.92 -7.17
CA LEU A 16 21.34 -10.04 -6.61
C LEU A 16 20.45 -10.95 -5.76
N GLY A 17 19.48 -10.39 -5.02
CA GLY A 17 18.56 -11.17 -4.19
C GLY A 17 17.64 -12.05 -5.04
N ILE A 18 17.14 -11.51 -6.16
CA ILE A 18 16.34 -12.26 -7.13
C ILE A 18 17.18 -13.38 -7.78
N LEU A 19 18.38 -13.04 -8.26
CA LEU A 19 19.27 -14.02 -8.88
C LEU A 19 19.66 -15.13 -7.90
N TRP A 20 19.92 -14.78 -6.64
CA TRP A 20 20.19 -15.76 -5.59
C TRP A 20 18.99 -16.66 -5.34
N ALA A 21 17.78 -16.14 -5.23
CA ALA A 21 16.59 -16.95 -4.99
C ALA A 21 16.32 -17.96 -6.10
N VAL A 22 16.52 -17.57 -7.36
CA VAL A 22 16.39 -18.47 -8.51
C VAL A 22 17.48 -19.56 -8.45
N LEU A 23 18.72 -19.17 -8.19
CA LEU A 23 19.84 -20.11 -8.06
C LEU A 23 19.63 -21.08 -6.90
N SER A 24 19.25 -20.59 -5.73
CA SER A 24 19.06 -21.40 -4.53
C SER A 24 17.91 -22.38 -4.70
N SER A 25 16.82 -21.97 -5.35
CA SER A 25 15.70 -22.85 -5.70
C SER A 25 16.14 -23.99 -6.64
N HIS A 26 16.91 -23.70 -7.70
CA HIS A 26 17.46 -24.73 -8.58
C HIS A 26 18.41 -25.72 -7.88
N MET A 27 19.06 -25.30 -6.80
CA MET A 27 20.02 -26.11 -6.06
C MET A 27 19.42 -26.85 -4.85
N GLY A 28 18.11 -26.70 -4.59
CA GLY A 28 17.46 -27.28 -3.40
C GLY A 28 17.84 -26.56 -2.09
N TRP A 29 18.20 -25.28 -2.18
CA TRP A 29 18.69 -24.45 -1.06
C TRP A 29 17.69 -23.37 -0.65
N SER A 30 16.41 -23.50 -1.03
CA SER A 30 15.40 -22.53 -0.60
C SER A 30 15.20 -22.54 0.91
N GLN A 31 15.24 -23.71 1.54
CA GLN A 31 15.19 -23.80 3.01
C GLN A 31 16.38 -23.12 3.67
N PHE A 32 17.61 -23.31 3.15
CA PHE A 32 18.78 -22.60 3.65
C PHE A 32 18.64 -21.08 3.50
N THR A 33 18.13 -20.62 2.36
CA THR A 33 17.88 -19.20 2.10
C THR A 33 16.86 -18.64 3.10
N TYR A 34 15.80 -19.40 3.38
CA TYR A 34 14.79 -19.02 4.36
C TYR A 34 15.34 -19.00 5.80
N ASP A 35 16.15 -19.97 6.20
CA ASP A 35 16.62 -20.08 7.59
C ASP A 35 17.81 -19.16 7.90
N TRP A 36 18.67 -18.87 6.92
CA TRP A 36 19.94 -18.17 7.15
C TRP A 36 20.07 -16.82 6.46
N ILE A 37 19.33 -16.58 5.37
CA ILE A 37 19.41 -15.31 4.64
C ILE A 37 18.22 -14.42 4.99
N ASN A 38 16.98 -14.94 4.94
CA ASN A 38 15.77 -14.19 5.29
C ASN A 38 15.83 -13.49 6.67
N PRO A 39 16.42 -14.06 7.75
CA PRO A 39 16.48 -13.37 9.04
C PRO A 39 17.16 -12.00 8.99
N PHE A 40 18.15 -11.80 8.11
CA PHE A 40 18.74 -10.47 7.92
C PHE A 40 17.73 -9.48 7.31
N GLY A 41 16.89 -9.94 6.39
CA GLY A 41 15.76 -9.16 5.88
C GLY A 41 14.74 -8.83 6.97
N VAL A 42 14.41 -9.78 7.84
CA VAL A 42 13.51 -9.55 8.99
C VAL A 42 14.11 -8.55 9.98
N ILE A 43 15.41 -8.67 10.31
CA ILE A 43 16.13 -7.71 11.16
C ILE A 43 16.02 -6.30 10.56
N PHE A 44 16.19 -6.15 9.26
CA PHE A 44 16.07 -4.85 8.59
C PHE A 44 14.69 -4.24 8.75
N ILE A 45 13.63 -5.01 8.53
CA ILE A 45 12.26 -4.55 8.73
C ILE A 45 12.02 -4.15 10.18
N ASN A 46 12.53 -4.93 11.15
CA ASN A 46 12.41 -4.62 12.56
C ASN A 46 13.14 -3.31 12.93
N LEU A 47 14.32 -3.06 12.37
CA LEU A 47 15.07 -1.81 12.58
C LEU A 47 14.31 -0.58 12.02
N LEU A 48 13.66 -0.72 10.85
CA LEU A 48 12.83 0.36 10.29
C LEU A 48 11.57 0.59 11.13
N LYS A 49 10.89 -0.49 11.53
CA LYS A 49 9.70 -0.44 12.41
C LYS A 49 10.01 0.17 13.77
N LEU A 50 11.18 -0.14 14.34
CA LEU A 50 11.68 0.44 15.59
C LEU A 50 11.77 1.97 15.52
N ILE A 51 12.16 2.51 14.37
CA ILE A 51 12.32 3.95 14.17
C ILE A 51 11.02 4.63 13.76
N ALA A 52 10.19 3.95 12.98
CA ALA A 52 9.01 4.56 12.36
C ALA A 52 8.08 5.22 13.38
N VAL A 53 7.65 4.50 14.43
CA VAL A 53 6.70 5.02 15.43
C VAL A 53 7.26 6.23 16.21
N PRO A 54 8.43 6.13 16.88
CA PRO A 54 8.98 7.28 17.59
C PRO A 54 9.27 8.46 16.66
N LEU A 55 9.83 8.20 15.47
CA LEU A 55 10.11 9.27 14.53
C LEU A 55 8.83 10.00 14.13
N VAL A 56 7.75 9.29 13.80
CA VAL A 56 6.45 9.90 13.48
C VAL A 56 5.97 10.79 14.61
N LEU A 57 5.96 10.27 15.85
CA LEU A 57 5.53 11.01 17.03
C LEU A 57 6.31 12.33 17.18
N PHE A 58 7.64 12.25 17.24
CA PHE A 58 8.48 13.42 17.49
C PHE A 58 8.55 14.36 16.27
N SER A 59 8.50 13.82 15.05
CA SER A 59 8.45 14.61 13.81
C SER A 59 7.20 15.44 13.72
N ILE A 60 6.02 14.85 14.00
CA ILE A 60 4.75 15.58 13.96
C ILE A 60 4.71 16.64 15.06
N ILE A 61 5.06 16.29 16.31
CA ILE A 61 5.05 17.26 17.41
C ILE A 61 5.97 18.44 17.07
N LYS A 62 7.20 18.16 16.61
CA LYS A 62 8.14 19.19 16.16
C LYS A 62 7.58 20.02 15.00
N GLY A 63 7.08 19.35 13.96
CA GLY A 63 6.59 19.99 12.75
C GLY A 63 5.37 20.89 12.99
N VAL A 64 4.49 20.52 13.92
CA VAL A 64 3.38 21.37 14.36
C VAL A 64 3.86 22.50 15.26
N ALA A 65 4.77 22.23 16.21
CA ALA A 65 5.31 23.25 17.10
C ALA A 65 6.14 24.33 16.37
N ASP A 66 6.71 24.00 15.21
CA ASP A 66 7.42 24.96 14.34
C ASP A 66 6.43 25.86 13.55
N LEU A 67 5.13 25.56 13.54
CA LEU A 67 4.11 26.43 12.92
C LEU A 67 3.77 27.61 13.85
N SER A 68 3.97 28.82 13.35
CA SER A 68 3.65 30.05 14.08
C SER A 68 2.15 30.38 14.18
N ASP A 69 1.30 29.72 13.39
CA ASP A 69 -0.14 30.01 13.31
C ASP A 69 -0.96 28.72 13.12
N ILE A 70 -1.83 28.45 14.10
CA ILE A 70 -2.72 27.28 14.16
C ILE A 70 -3.69 27.25 12.96
N SER A 71 -4.12 28.40 12.45
CA SER A 71 -5.03 28.47 11.30
C SER A 71 -4.41 27.83 10.03
N ARG A 72 -3.08 27.85 9.93
CA ARG A 72 -2.33 27.24 8.84
C ARG A 72 -2.45 25.72 8.85
N LEU A 73 -2.48 25.11 10.04
CA LEU A 73 -2.59 23.67 10.22
C LEU A 73 -3.92 23.16 9.66
N GLY A 74 -5.04 23.81 10.00
CA GLY A 74 -6.35 23.46 9.47
C GLY A 74 -6.38 23.56 7.94
N SER A 75 -5.77 24.62 7.39
CA SER A 75 -5.72 24.81 5.94
C SER A 75 -4.85 23.78 5.21
N MET A 76 -3.75 23.37 5.83
CA MET A 76 -2.84 22.36 5.31
C MET A 76 -3.50 20.98 5.37
N GLY A 77 -4.20 20.67 6.46
CA GLY A 77 -4.94 19.43 6.67
C GLY A 77 -5.98 19.17 5.58
N TYR A 78 -6.95 20.08 5.39
CA TYR A 78 -8.01 19.84 4.40
C TYR A 78 -7.47 19.78 2.97
N LYS A 79 -6.47 20.61 2.62
CA LYS A 79 -5.83 20.57 1.28
C LYS A 79 -5.13 19.23 1.04
N THR A 80 -4.48 18.69 2.07
CA THR A 80 -3.81 17.40 2.02
C THR A 80 -4.80 16.27 1.80
N LEU A 81 -5.84 16.19 2.64
CA LEU A 81 -6.89 15.18 2.51
C LEU A 81 -7.62 15.27 1.16
N PHE A 82 -7.90 16.48 0.68
CA PHE A 82 -8.50 16.70 -0.62
C PHE A 82 -7.59 16.20 -1.76
N MET A 83 -6.29 16.50 -1.71
CA MET A 83 -5.34 16.01 -2.71
C MET A 83 -5.20 14.49 -2.69
N TYR A 84 -5.18 13.85 -1.51
CA TYR A 84 -5.16 12.38 -1.37
C TYR A 84 -6.43 11.73 -1.91
N LEU A 85 -7.60 12.32 -1.66
CA LEU A 85 -8.85 11.84 -2.24
C LEU A 85 -8.81 11.94 -3.78
N LEU A 86 -8.31 13.06 -4.30
CA LEU A 86 -8.21 13.28 -5.74
C LEU A 86 -7.24 12.28 -6.41
N THR A 87 -6.05 12.05 -5.83
CA THR A 87 -5.10 11.07 -6.37
C THR A 87 -5.63 9.65 -6.28
N THR A 88 -6.34 9.30 -5.21
CA THR A 88 -6.96 7.97 -5.06
C THR A 88 -8.01 7.75 -6.16
N ILE A 89 -8.88 8.73 -6.41
CA ILE A 89 -9.88 8.66 -7.48
C ILE A 89 -9.22 8.51 -8.85
N MET A 90 -8.12 9.25 -9.11
CA MET A 90 -7.35 9.08 -10.35
C MET A 90 -6.74 7.68 -10.45
N ALA A 91 -6.18 7.15 -9.37
CA ALA A 91 -5.58 5.81 -9.32
C ALA A 91 -6.58 4.71 -9.62
N VAL A 92 -7.76 4.77 -8.98
CA VAL A 92 -8.86 3.84 -9.24
C VAL A 92 -9.36 3.96 -10.69
N THR A 93 -9.53 5.18 -11.19
CA THR A 93 -9.96 5.41 -12.58
C THR A 93 -8.97 4.82 -13.58
N VAL A 94 -7.66 4.98 -13.34
CA VAL A 94 -6.61 4.33 -14.14
C VAL A 94 -6.72 2.82 -14.04
N GLY A 95 -6.88 2.27 -12.83
CA GLY A 95 -7.04 0.82 -12.62
C GLY A 95 -8.21 0.24 -13.40
N LEU A 96 -9.40 0.82 -13.24
CA LEU A 96 -10.59 0.42 -13.99
C LEU A 96 -10.42 0.56 -15.50
N SER A 97 -9.79 1.65 -15.96
CA SER A 97 -9.54 1.84 -17.39
C SER A 97 -8.64 0.73 -17.93
N VAL A 98 -7.54 0.42 -17.24
CA VAL A 98 -6.59 -0.62 -17.66
C VAL A 98 -7.24 -1.99 -17.71
N VAL A 99 -7.95 -2.41 -16.65
CA VAL A 99 -8.55 -3.75 -16.59
C VAL A 99 -9.70 -3.95 -17.57
N ASN A 100 -10.51 -2.91 -17.85
CA ASN A 100 -11.60 -3.00 -18.82
C ASN A 100 -11.08 -2.98 -20.27
N ILE A 101 -9.94 -2.33 -20.55
CA ILE A 101 -9.32 -2.34 -21.87
C ILE A 101 -8.58 -3.65 -22.11
N MET A 102 -7.77 -4.10 -21.14
CA MET A 102 -6.95 -5.30 -21.29
C MET A 102 -7.74 -6.59 -21.15
N ARG A 103 -8.84 -6.57 -20.36
CA ARG A 103 -9.68 -7.72 -20.02
C ARG A 103 -8.85 -8.97 -19.63
N PRO A 104 -7.95 -8.86 -18.62
CA PRO A 104 -6.98 -9.90 -18.31
C PRO A 104 -7.60 -11.27 -17.98
N GLY A 105 -8.85 -11.31 -17.50
CA GLY A 105 -9.56 -12.56 -17.22
C GLY A 105 -9.98 -13.35 -18.48
N ASP A 106 -10.03 -12.70 -19.65
CA ASP A 106 -10.40 -13.36 -20.91
C ASP A 106 -9.27 -14.22 -21.52
N TYR A 107 -8.04 -14.07 -21.03
CA TYR A 107 -6.90 -14.90 -21.46
C TYR A 107 -6.88 -16.30 -20.82
N VAL A 108 -7.83 -16.59 -19.93
CA VAL A 108 -7.99 -17.89 -19.28
C VAL A 108 -8.91 -18.76 -20.14
N SER A 109 -8.60 -20.05 -20.24
CA SER A 109 -9.36 -21.00 -21.05
C SER A 109 -10.85 -21.00 -20.70
N GLU A 110 -11.70 -21.16 -21.72
CA GLU A 110 -13.15 -21.21 -21.54
C GLU A 110 -13.59 -22.31 -20.55
N GLU A 111 -12.91 -23.45 -20.55
CA GLU A 111 -13.12 -24.56 -19.61
C GLU A 111 -13.01 -24.09 -18.16
N VAL A 112 -11.83 -23.65 -17.74
CA VAL A 112 -11.56 -23.13 -16.38
C VAL A 112 -12.56 -22.04 -15.99
N ARG A 113 -12.83 -21.09 -16.89
CA ARG A 113 -13.79 -20.01 -16.62
C ARG A 113 -15.23 -20.53 -16.46
N SER A 114 -15.63 -21.56 -17.22
CA SER A 114 -16.95 -22.19 -17.13
C SER A 114 -17.11 -22.95 -15.80
N VAL A 115 -16.07 -23.69 -15.38
CA VAL A 115 -16.01 -24.35 -14.07
C VAL A 115 -16.16 -23.31 -12.95
N ASN A 116 -15.36 -22.25 -13.00
CA ASN A 116 -15.40 -21.15 -12.03
C ASN A 116 -16.76 -20.45 -11.99
N ARG A 117 -17.42 -20.27 -13.15
CA ARG A 117 -18.76 -19.71 -13.23
C ARG A 117 -19.80 -20.57 -12.52
N ILE A 118 -19.77 -21.89 -12.76
CA ILE A 118 -20.68 -22.82 -12.06
C ILE A 118 -20.39 -22.84 -10.56
N SER A 119 -19.12 -22.78 -10.16
CA SER A 119 -18.71 -22.70 -8.75
C SER A 119 -19.26 -21.43 -8.07
N TYR A 120 -19.21 -20.29 -8.76
CA TYR A 120 -19.84 -19.05 -8.30
C TYR A 120 -21.36 -19.19 -8.15
N GLU A 121 -22.03 -19.75 -9.15
CA GLU A 121 -23.48 -19.95 -9.13
C GLU A 121 -23.94 -20.86 -7.98
N LEU A 122 -23.21 -21.96 -7.73
CA LEU A 122 -23.43 -22.82 -6.57
C LEU A 122 -23.23 -22.05 -5.26
N TRP A 123 -22.13 -21.30 -5.14
CA TRP A 123 -21.85 -20.49 -3.96
C TRP A 123 -22.97 -19.47 -3.66
N THR A 124 -23.51 -18.81 -4.69
CA THR A 124 -24.64 -17.86 -4.52
C THR A 124 -25.91 -18.55 -4.04
N LEU A 125 -26.15 -19.82 -4.40
CA LEU A 125 -27.31 -20.58 -3.93
C LEU A 125 -27.14 -21.08 -2.49
N GLU A 126 -25.90 -21.33 -2.06
CA GLU A 126 -25.57 -21.80 -0.71
C GLU A 126 -25.39 -20.67 0.31
N THR A 127 -25.24 -19.42 -0.15
CA THR A 127 -24.95 -18.26 0.70
C THR A 127 -26.17 -17.36 0.89
N ASP A 128 -26.70 -17.31 2.11
CA ASP A 128 -27.84 -16.47 2.45
C ASP A 128 -27.57 -14.98 2.20
N GLY A 129 -28.51 -14.31 1.53
CA GLY A 129 -28.49 -12.86 1.29
C GLY A 129 -27.54 -12.39 0.18
N VAL A 130 -27.03 -13.30 -0.65
CA VAL A 130 -26.23 -12.97 -1.84
C VAL A 130 -27.04 -13.24 -3.11
N GLU A 131 -27.24 -12.21 -3.92
CA GLU A 131 -27.85 -12.34 -5.25
C GLU A 131 -26.77 -12.39 -6.34
N ARG A 132 -27.08 -13.09 -7.45
CA ARG A 132 -26.20 -13.13 -8.63
C ARG A 132 -26.06 -11.73 -9.24
N MET A 133 -24.85 -11.41 -9.70
CA MET A 133 -24.52 -10.08 -10.22
C MET A 133 -24.91 -9.86 -11.69
N ASP A 134 -25.25 -10.92 -12.40
CA ASP A 134 -25.68 -10.91 -13.79
C ASP A 134 -26.69 -12.03 -14.07
N ASP A 135 -27.29 -12.01 -15.27
CA ASP A 135 -28.39 -12.90 -15.65
C ASP A 135 -27.93 -14.22 -16.29
N LYS A 136 -26.64 -14.57 -16.21
CA LYS A 136 -26.11 -15.81 -16.83
C LYS A 136 -26.43 -17.02 -15.94
N ASP A 137 -26.72 -18.15 -16.59
CA ASP A 137 -27.08 -19.40 -15.92
C ASP A 137 -26.35 -20.59 -16.56
N PHE A 138 -25.15 -20.86 -16.07
CA PHE A 138 -24.32 -21.97 -16.54
C PHE A 138 -24.67 -23.28 -15.82
N LEU A 139 -25.24 -23.19 -14.62
CA LEU A 139 -25.66 -24.36 -13.85
C LEU A 139 -26.72 -25.18 -14.60
N ASN A 140 -27.63 -24.51 -15.29
CA ASN A 140 -28.71 -25.13 -16.05
C ASN A 140 -28.42 -25.29 -17.55
N ASP A 141 -27.22 -24.91 -18.03
CA ASP A 141 -26.84 -25.07 -19.43
C ASP A 141 -26.41 -26.52 -19.74
N PRO A 142 -27.14 -27.26 -20.60
CA PRO A 142 -26.81 -28.64 -20.94
C PRO A 142 -25.40 -28.82 -21.53
N THR A 143 -24.86 -27.80 -22.20
CA THR A 143 -23.53 -27.83 -22.82
C THR A 143 -22.39 -27.70 -21.80
N LYS A 144 -22.70 -27.22 -20.59
CA LYS A 144 -21.74 -26.97 -19.51
C LYS A 144 -21.86 -27.98 -18.36
N ALA A 145 -22.83 -28.89 -18.42
CA ALA A 145 -23.08 -29.91 -17.39
C ALA A 145 -21.85 -30.76 -17.03
N GLN A 146 -20.92 -30.96 -17.97
CA GLN A 146 -19.68 -31.70 -17.74
C GLN A 146 -18.75 -31.05 -16.69
N TYR A 147 -18.84 -29.74 -16.49
CA TYR A 147 -17.99 -28.98 -15.57
C TYR A 147 -18.51 -28.97 -14.12
N LEU A 148 -19.72 -29.50 -13.87
CA LEU A 148 -20.38 -29.42 -12.56
C LEU A 148 -19.62 -30.17 -11.46
N ALA A 149 -19.02 -31.32 -11.79
CA ALA A 149 -18.28 -32.12 -10.81
C ALA A 149 -17.04 -31.35 -10.32
N GLU A 150 -16.24 -30.84 -11.24
CA GLU A 150 -15.04 -30.05 -10.95
C GLU A 150 -15.38 -28.75 -10.21
N ALA A 151 -16.47 -28.07 -10.59
CA ALA A 151 -16.90 -26.84 -9.94
C ALA A 151 -17.24 -27.03 -8.45
N LYS A 152 -17.81 -28.18 -8.08
CA LYS A 152 -18.09 -28.55 -6.68
C LYS A 152 -16.81 -28.81 -5.90
N GLU A 153 -15.84 -29.49 -6.51
CA GLU A 153 -14.53 -29.73 -5.88
C GLU A 153 -13.80 -28.40 -5.60
N ILE A 154 -13.78 -27.48 -6.57
CA ILE A 154 -13.20 -26.15 -6.40
C ILE A 154 -13.93 -25.35 -5.32
N LEU A 155 -15.26 -25.41 -5.26
CA LEU A 155 -16.03 -24.72 -4.23
C LEU A 155 -15.69 -25.24 -2.83
N ALA A 156 -15.64 -26.57 -2.66
CA ALA A 156 -15.26 -27.20 -1.40
C ALA A 156 -13.84 -26.81 -0.98
N ALA A 157 -12.87 -26.85 -1.91
CA ALA A 157 -11.48 -26.48 -1.64
C ALA A 157 -11.34 -25.02 -1.18
N HIS A 158 -12.11 -24.10 -1.76
CA HIS A 158 -12.16 -22.70 -1.30
C HIS A 158 -12.79 -22.57 0.08
N GLY A 159 -13.84 -23.36 0.36
CA GLY A 159 -14.54 -23.39 1.64
C GLY A 159 -13.67 -23.89 2.79
N GLU A 160 -12.76 -24.84 2.53
CA GLU A 160 -11.85 -25.42 3.54
C GLU A 160 -10.53 -24.66 3.71
N ASN A 161 -10.28 -23.61 2.93
CA ASN A 161 -9.02 -22.88 2.98
C ASN A 161 -8.92 -22.02 4.26
N GLU A 162 -8.18 -22.50 5.26
CA GLU A 162 -7.99 -21.83 6.56
C GLU A 162 -7.52 -20.37 6.42
N PHE A 163 -6.64 -20.08 5.45
CA PHE A 163 -6.16 -18.72 5.21
C PHE A 163 -7.29 -17.78 4.78
N VAL A 164 -8.18 -18.24 3.90
CA VAL A 164 -9.34 -17.48 3.46
C VAL A 164 -10.32 -17.30 4.62
N GLN A 165 -10.65 -18.37 5.34
CA GLN A 165 -11.58 -18.33 6.48
C GLN A 165 -11.13 -17.31 7.53
N GLN A 166 -9.86 -17.36 7.95
CA GLN A 166 -9.33 -16.42 8.93
C GLN A 166 -9.42 -14.96 8.44
N LYS A 167 -9.20 -14.69 7.16
CA LYS A 167 -9.29 -13.33 6.60
C LYS A 167 -10.73 -12.87 6.47
N VAL A 168 -11.66 -13.77 6.14
CA VAL A 168 -13.10 -13.48 6.07
C VAL A 168 -13.65 -13.17 7.47
N GLU A 169 -13.29 -13.96 8.49
CA GLU A 169 -13.68 -13.71 9.89
C GLU A 169 -13.20 -12.33 10.37
N ASN A 170 -11.93 -12.00 10.12
CA ASN A 170 -11.36 -10.69 10.45
C ASN A 170 -12.02 -9.51 9.70
N ALA A 171 -12.54 -9.75 8.49
CA ALA A 171 -13.28 -8.74 7.73
C ALA A 171 -14.73 -8.60 8.25
N GLN A 172 -15.36 -9.71 8.65
CA GLN A 172 -16.72 -9.73 9.20
C GLN A 172 -16.78 -9.06 10.57
N SER A 173 -15.77 -9.24 11.42
CA SER A 173 -15.70 -8.56 12.71
C SER A 173 -15.69 -7.02 12.58
N ARG A 174 -15.15 -6.49 11.48
CA ARG A 174 -15.20 -5.06 11.17
C ARG A 174 -16.55 -4.59 10.61
N LYS A 175 -17.29 -5.44 9.90
CA LYS A 175 -18.63 -5.09 9.37
C LYS A 175 -19.66 -4.84 10.47
N SER A 176 -19.48 -5.44 11.65
CA SER A 176 -20.32 -5.21 12.82
C SER A 176 -20.00 -3.92 13.59
N GLU A 177 -18.97 -3.17 13.17
CA GLU A 177 -18.58 -1.93 13.83
C GLU A 177 -19.48 -0.75 13.41
N SER A 178 -19.59 0.25 14.28
CA SER A 178 -20.34 1.47 14.00
C SER A 178 -19.79 2.21 12.77
N PRO A 179 -20.60 2.87 11.94
CA PRO A 179 -20.12 3.73 10.84
C PRO A 179 -19.15 4.82 11.29
N LEU A 180 -19.22 5.23 12.57
CA LEU A 180 -18.31 6.21 13.18
C LEU A 180 -17.13 5.56 13.93
N GLN A 181 -17.00 4.23 13.90
CA GLN A 181 -15.94 3.53 14.61
C GLN A 181 -14.55 3.99 14.15
N LEU A 182 -14.36 4.21 12.85
CA LEU A 182 -13.12 4.77 12.30
C LEU A 182 -12.74 6.11 12.93
N LEU A 183 -13.72 6.97 13.26
CA LEU A 183 -13.50 8.26 13.92
C LEU A 183 -13.17 8.07 15.41
N ILE A 184 -13.80 7.10 16.07
CA ILE A 184 -13.53 6.73 17.46
C ILE A 184 -12.10 6.19 17.57
N ASP A 185 -11.71 5.29 16.67
CA ASP A 185 -10.40 4.62 16.67
C ASP A 185 -9.22 5.57 16.41
N VAL A 186 -9.47 6.77 15.90
CA VAL A 186 -8.45 7.83 15.77
C VAL A 186 -7.98 8.31 17.15
N VAL A 187 -8.86 8.29 18.16
CA VAL A 187 -8.56 8.81 19.48
C VAL A 187 -8.13 7.64 20.39
N PRO A 188 -6.86 7.58 20.82
CA PRO A 188 -6.43 6.53 21.74
C PRO A 188 -7.04 6.74 23.12
N ASP A 189 -7.45 5.64 23.75
CA ASP A 189 -7.74 5.57 25.18
C ASP A 189 -6.44 5.60 26.01
N ASN A 190 -5.35 5.02 25.47
CA ASN A 190 -4.03 5.02 26.08
C ASN A 190 -2.89 5.15 25.06
N VAL A 191 -2.19 6.29 25.09
CA VAL A 191 -1.07 6.58 24.18
C VAL A 191 0.09 5.57 24.30
N PHE A 192 0.39 5.06 25.50
CA PHE A 192 1.52 4.14 25.68
C PHE A 192 1.27 2.78 25.03
N PHE A 193 0.01 2.34 25.03
CA PHE A 193 -0.39 1.13 24.30
C PHE A 193 -0.28 1.34 22.79
N SER A 194 -0.75 2.47 22.27
CA SER A 194 -0.62 2.81 20.85
C SER A 194 0.85 2.87 20.40
N LEU A 195 1.73 3.42 21.24
CA LEU A 195 3.18 3.47 20.95
C LEU A 195 3.85 2.09 20.94
N ALA A 196 3.29 1.10 21.62
CA ALA A 196 3.80 -0.27 21.64
C ALA A 196 3.40 -1.08 20.39
N ASN A 197 2.39 -0.64 19.64
CA ASN A 197 1.85 -1.39 18.51
C ASN A 197 1.66 -0.50 17.26
N ASN A 198 2.48 -0.77 16.24
CA ASN A 198 2.51 -0.05 14.97
C ASN A 198 1.18 -0.05 14.18
N THR A 199 0.25 -0.94 14.53
CA THR A 199 -1.10 -1.00 13.93
C THR A 199 -1.89 0.29 14.24
N PHE A 200 -1.62 0.94 15.37
CA PHE A 200 -2.32 2.13 15.84
C PHE A 200 -1.66 3.45 15.39
N MET A 201 -1.00 3.46 14.23
CA MET A 201 -0.28 4.65 13.75
C MET A 201 -1.17 5.91 13.68
N LEU A 202 -2.45 5.77 13.31
CA LEU A 202 -3.39 6.88 13.25
C LEU A 202 -3.63 7.52 14.63
N GLN A 203 -3.67 6.71 15.69
CA GLN A 203 -3.78 7.19 17.07
C GLN A 203 -2.54 7.96 17.51
N ILE A 204 -1.35 7.47 17.11
CA ILE A 204 -0.07 8.12 17.39
C ILE A 204 -0.01 9.48 16.69
N ILE A 205 -0.47 9.54 15.43
CA ILE A 205 -0.60 10.78 14.65
C ILE A 205 -1.56 11.75 15.36
N PHE A 206 -2.75 11.29 15.75
CA PHE A 206 -3.72 12.14 16.44
C PHE A 206 -3.16 12.71 17.73
N PHE A 207 -2.58 11.86 18.58
CA PHE A 207 -1.93 12.30 19.82
C PHE A 207 -0.81 13.31 19.54
N ALA A 208 0.06 13.04 18.56
CA ALA A 208 1.16 13.92 18.20
C ALA A 208 0.67 15.30 17.72
N LEU A 209 -0.39 15.33 16.91
CA LEU A 209 -1.03 16.56 16.47
C LEU A 209 -1.65 17.32 17.64
N PHE A 210 -2.45 16.65 18.46
CA PHE A 210 -3.10 17.26 19.62
C PHE A 210 -2.07 17.83 20.60
N PHE A 211 -1.01 17.06 20.88
CA PHE A 211 0.09 17.48 21.74
C PHE A 211 0.84 18.68 21.14
N GLY A 212 1.19 18.64 19.85
CA GLY A 212 1.87 19.72 19.16
C GLY A 212 1.05 21.02 19.12
N ILE A 213 -0.26 20.94 18.84
CA ILE A 213 -1.17 22.10 18.88
C ILE A 213 -1.23 22.67 20.30
N THR A 214 -1.36 21.80 21.30
CA THR A 214 -1.45 22.24 22.70
C THR A 214 -0.17 22.93 23.15
N LEU A 215 1.01 22.49 22.69
CA LEU A 215 2.28 23.17 22.96
C LEU A 215 2.30 24.62 22.44
N LEU A 216 1.65 24.91 21.30
CA LEU A 216 1.53 26.28 20.78
C LEU A 216 0.63 27.17 21.64
N MET A 217 -0.25 26.58 22.46
CA MET A 217 -1.15 27.30 23.37
C MET A 217 -0.52 27.52 24.75
N VAL A 218 0.58 26.84 25.06
CA VAL A 218 1.33 26.98 26.32
C VAL A 218 2.28 28.18 26.22
N PRO A 219 2.48 28.97 27.30
CA PRO A 219 3.46 30.06 27.31
C PRO A 219 4.84 29.60 26.85
N GLY A 220 5.47 30.36 25.95
CA GLY A 220 6.70 29.96 25.27
C GLY A 220 7.85 29.57 26.20
N GLU A 221 7.97 30.20 27.37
CA GLU A 221 9.00 29.86 28.38
C GLU A 221 8.86 28.43 28.92
N ILE A 222 7.63 27.93 29.01
CA ILE A 222 7.31 26.58 29.48
C ILE A 222 7.37 25.57 28.31
N ALA A 223 6.93 25.97 27.12
CA ALA A 223 6.92 25.11 25.95
C ALA A 223 8.33 24.89 25.33
N SER A 224 9.20 25.89 25.38
CA SER A 224 10.50 25.87 24.69
C SER A 224 11.40 24.69 25.08
N PRO A 225 11.56 24.33 26.38
CA PRO A 225 12.36 23.16 26.76
C PRO A 225 11.80 21.85 26.18
N VAL A 226 10.48 21.70 26.14
CA VAL A 226 9.82 20.50 25.59
C VAL A 226 10.05 20.41 24.08
N ILE A 227 9.87 21.52 23.37
CA ILE A 227 10.13 21.60 21.92
C ILE A 227 11.59 21.29 21.62
N ALA A 228 12.54 21.77 22.43
CA ALA A 228 13.96 21.46 22.27
C ALA A 228 14.27 19.97 22.45
N VAL A 229 13.69 19.32 23.45
CA VAL A 229 13.85 17.87 23.69
C VAL A 229 13.26 17.06 22.54
N VAL A 230 12.00 17.34 22.16
CA VAL A 230 11.35 16.71 20.99
C VAL A 230 12.20 16.91 19.74
N GLY A 231 12.70 18.14 19.55
CA GLY A 231 13.55 18.53 18.46
C GLY A 231 14.83 17.70 18.38
N GLY A 232 15.52 17.52 19.50
CA GLY A 232 16.74 16.72 19.61
C GLY A 232 16.51 15.24 19.38
N ILE A 233 15.47 14.67 19.98
CA ILE A 233 15.10 13.26 19.77
C ILE A 233 14.79 12.99 18.29
N ASN A 234 14.07 13.90 17.64
CA ASN A 234 13.77 13.80 16.22
C ASN A 234 15.04 13.73 15.35
N GLU A 235 16.04 14.58 15.62
CA GLU A 235 17.32 14.54 14.87
C GLU A 235 18.09 13.24 15.11
N VAL A 236 18.04 12.68 16.34
CA VAL A 236 18.65 11.38 16.64
C VAL A 236 18.01 10.27 15.81
N PHE A 237 16.67 10.22 15.74
CA PHE A 237 15.98 9.20 14.95
C PHE A 237 16.26 9.35 13.46
N ILE A 238 16.29 10.57 12.91
CA ILE A 238 16.73 10.80 11.52
C ILE A 238 18.15 10.24 11.32
N LYS A 239 19.06 10.43 12.29
CA LYS A 239 20.42 9.88 12.19
C LYS A 239 20.48 8.36 12.27
N MET A 240 19.59 7.73 13.03
CA MET A 240 19.48 6.27 13.09
C MET A 240 19.05 5.69 11.73
N VAL A 241 18.12 6.34 11.03
CA VAL A 241 17.73 5.98 9.66
C VAL A 241 18.95 5.99 8.75
N ASP A 242 19.70 7.09 8.82
CA ASP A 242 20.92 7.33 8.05
C ASP A 242 21.96 6.21 8.23
N LEU A 243 22.06 5.67 9.46
CA LEU A 243 22.94 4.55 9.80
C LEU A 243 22.46 3.22 9.19
N ILE A 244 21.17 2.90 9.38
CA ILE A 244 20.55 1.67 8.85
C ILE A 244 20.62 1.65 7.33
N MET A 245 20.39 2.79 6.69
CA MET A 245 20.39 2.92 5.24
C MET A 245 21.77 2.66 4.61
N ARG A 246 22.87 2.75 5.36
CA ARG A 246 24.19 2.33 4.87
C ARG A 246 24.28 0.82 4.65
N GLY A 247 23.57 0.03 5.46
CA GLY A 247 23.46 -1.43 5.35
C GLY A 247 22.36 -1.90 4.40
N ALA A 248 21.48 -0.99 3.94
CA ALA A 248 20.32 -1.33 3.11
C ALA A 248 20.62 -2.23 1.90
N PRO A 249 21.72 -2.07 1.13
CA PRO A 249 22.00 -2.96 -0.01
C PRO A 249 22.06 -4.45 0.34
N PHE A 250 22.67 -4.79 1.47
CA PHE A 250 22.76 -6.18 1.94
C PHE A 250 21.41 -6.67 2.49
N PHE A 251 20.74 -5.82 3.27
CA PHE A 251 19.44 -6.19 3.83
C PHE A 251 18.35 -6.37 2.78
N VAL A 252 18.35 -5.53 1.74
CA VAL A 252 17.42 -5.67 0.61
C VAL A 252 17.72 -6.93 -0.20
N PHE A 253 18.99 -7.27 -0.41
CA PHE A 253 19.36 -8.57 -0.97
C PHE A 253 18.74 -9.72 -0.17
N ALA A 254 18.95 -9.73 1.15
CA ALA A 254 18.50 -10.80 2.03
C ALA A 254 16.97 -10.91 2.10
N LEU A 255 16.29 -9.76 2.13
CA LEU A 255 14.83 -9.67 2.16
C LEU A 255 14.20 -10.22 0.88
N LEU A 256 14.74 -9.85 -0.29
CA LEU A 256 14.23 -10.34 -1.57
C LEU A 256 14.53 -11.83 -1.77
N ALA A 257 15.75 -12.25 -1.44
CA ALA A 257 16.15 -13.65 -1.51
C ALA A 257 15.22 -14.53 -0.66
N GLY A 258 15.02 -14.15 0.61
CA GLY A 258 14.14 -14.87 1.53
C GLY A 258 12.69 -14.93 1.07
N LYS A 259 12.14 -13.80 0.60
CA LYS A 259 10.74 -13.74 0.16
C LYS A 259 10.45 -14.52 -1.11
N ILE A 260 11.37 -14.55 -2.07
CA ILE A 260 11.18 -15.35 -3.28
C ILE A 260 11.34 -16.84 -2.96
N SER A 261 12.32 -17.23 -2.12
CA SER A 261 12.47 -18.62 -1.69
C SER A 261 11.28 -19.13 -0.87
N GLU A 262 10.66 -18.29 -0.03
CA GLU A 262 9.41 -18.61 0.69
C GLU A 262 8.24 -18.88 -0.27
N MET A 263 8.17 -18.17 -1.39
CA MET A 263 7.12 -18.32 -2.39
C MET A 263 7.35 -19.50 -3.36
N ALA A 264 8.60 -19.73 -3.76
CA ALA A 264 8.97 -20.65 -4.83
C ALA A 264 9.34 -22.05 -4.32
N GLY A 265 9.79 -22.17 -3.07
CA GLY A 265 10.41 -23.40 -2.57
C GLY A 265 11.55 -23.87 -3.48
N ASP A 266 11.74 -25.19 -3.56
CA ASP A 266 12.72 -25.82 -4.46
C ASP A 266 12.13 -26.16 -5.85
N GLU A 267 10.95 -25.61 -6.18
CA GLU A 267 10.29 -25.79 -7.48
C GLU A 267 10.20 -24.48 -8.26
N PRO A 268 11.25 -24.12 -9.03
CA PRO A 268 11.24 -22.93 -9.89
C PRO A 268 10.09 -22.92 -10.91
N SER A 269 9.59 -24.10 -11.29
CA SER A 269 8.43 -24.28 -12.18
C SER A 269 7.15 -23.69 -11.61
N LEU A 270 6.94 -23.76 -10.27
CA LEU A 270 5.75 -23.19 -9.65
C LEU A 270 5.69 -21.67 -9.84
N VAL A 271 6.82 -20.97 -9.74
CA VAL A 271 6.88 -19.53 -10.02
C VAL A 271 6.49 -19.27 -11.46
N TYR A 272 7.04 -20.04 -12.41
CA TYR A 272 6.72 -19.87 -13.82
C TYR A 272 5.22 -20.13 -14.13
N GLU A 273 4.63 -21.16 -13.55
CA GLU A 273 3.21 -21.50 -13.73
C GLU A 273 2.26 -20.46 -13.10
N ILE A 274 2.57 -19.99 -11.89
CA ILE A 274 1.86 -18.89 -11.23
C ILE A 274 1.89 -17.62 -12.11
N PHE A 275 3.05 -17.31 -12.69
CA PHE A 275 3.23 -16.15 -13.55
C PHE A 275 2.61 -16.31 -14.94
N LEU A 276 2.46 -17.52 -15.47
CA LEU A 276 1.75 -17.77 -16.72
C LEU A 276 0.23 -17.63 -16.53
N GLY A 277 -0.33 -18.28 -15.51
CA GLY A 277 -1.77 -18.27 -15.25
C GLY A 277 -2.32 -16.89 -14.84
N LEU A 278 -1.51 -16.09 -14.14
CA LEU A 278 -1.88 -14.75 -13.65
C LEU A 278 -1.04 -13.64 -14.31
N GLY A 279 -0.36 -13.95 -15.40
CA GLY A 279 0.55 -13.02 -16.08
C GLY A 279 -0.18 -11.80 -16.63
N SER A 280 -1.31 -12.01 -17.32
CA SER A 280 -2.13 -10.93 -17.87
C SER A 280 -2.61 -9.97 -16.77
N TYR A 281 -3.06 -10.53 -15.63
CA TYR A 281 -3.46 -9.78 -14.45
C TYR A 281 -2.29 -8.98 -13.85
N SER A 282 -1.15 -9.63 -13.65
CA SER A 282 0.04 -8.98 -13.07
C SER A 282 0.54 -7.84 -13.96
N ILE A 283 0.53 -8.03 -15.28
CA ILE A 283 0.86 -7.00 -16.27
C ILE A 283 -0.12 -5.83 -16.18
N ALA A 284 -1.43 -6.09 -16.09
CA ALA A 284 -2.43 -5.03 -15.95
C ALA A 284 -2.19 -4.18 -14.70
N VAL A 285 -1.92 -4.83 -13.55
CA VAL A 285 -1.59 -4.12 -12.30
C VAL A 285 -0.31 -3.30 -12.46
N ILE A 286 0.78 -3.92 -12.92
CA ILE A 286 2.07 -3.22 -13.09
C ILE A 286 1.94 -2.04 -14.05
N LEU A 287 1.18 -2.20 -15.14
CA LEU A 287 0.92 -1.13 -16.11
C LEU A 287 0.17 0.03 -15.45
N GLY A 288 -0.91 -0.23 -14.72
CA GLY A 288 -1.66 0.80 -14.01
C GLY A 288 -0.79 1.55 -12.99
N LEU A 289 -0.01 0.82 -12.19
CA LEU A 289 0.94 1.40 -11.23
C LEU A 289 2.03 2.23 -11.93
N ALA A 290 2.53 1.76 -13.08
CA ALA A 290 3.52 2.49 -13.88
C ALA A 290 2.94 3.79 -14.47
N ILE A 291 1.69 3.78 -14.92
CA ILE A 291 0.98 4.98 -15.39
C ILE A 291 0.88 6.01 -14.26
N MET A 292 0.59 5.58 -13.04
CA MET A 292 0.56 6.48 -11.88
C MET A 292 1.94 7.10 -11.63
N VAL A 293 2.97 6.26 -11.50
CA VAL A 293 4.33 6.68 -11.14
C VAL A 293 4.95 7.55 -12.21
N PHE A 294 4.92 7.15 -13.49
CA PHE A 294 5.64 7.82 -14.57
C PHE A 294 4.79 8.81 -15.36
N GLY A 295 3.46 8.73 -15.27
CA GLY A 295 2.53 9.61 -15.96
C GLY A 295 1.85 10.62 -15.03
N ILE A 296 0.95 10.14 -14.16
CA ILE A 296 0.05 10.98 -13.36
C ILE A 296 0.80 11.82 -12.34
N TYR A 297 1.65 11.23 -11.50
CA TYR A 297 2.35 11.99 -10.46
C TYR A 297 3.29 13.06 -11.02
N PRO A 298 4.16 12.77 -12.03
CA PRO A 298 5.00 13.80 -12.61
C PRO A 298 4.18 14.89 -13.32
N TRP A 299 3.02 14.55 -13.88
CA TRP A 299 2.09 15.53 -14.45
C TRP A 299 1.53 16.46 -13.37
N ILE A 300 1.05 15.93 -12.23
CA ILE A 300 0.58 16.72 -11.08
C ILE A 300 1.71 17.62 -10.56
N VAL A 301 2.91 17.06 -10.34
CA VAL A 301 4.08 17.83 -9.89
C VAL A 301 4.42 18.93 -10.89
N ARG A 302 4.41 18.66 -12.19
CA ARG A 302 4.73 19.65 -13.23
C ARG A 302 3.69 20.78 -13.30
N LEU A 303 2.43 20.45 -13.06
CA LEU A 303 1.30 21.39 -13.07
C LEU A 303 1.36 22.35 -11.87
N PHE A 304 1.57 21.84 -10.66
CA PHE A 304 1.51 22.65 -9.44
C PHE A 304 2.86 23.14 -8.92
N VAL A 305 3.96 22.46 -9.28
CA VAL A 305 5.33 22.79 -8.86
C VAL A 305 6.24 22.95 -10.08
N PRO A 306 6.11 24.04 -10.87
CA PRO A 306 6.76 24.17 -12.18
C PRO A 306 8.30 24.08 -12.16
N LYS A 307 8.92 24.40 -11.02
CA LYS A 307 10.38 24.31 -10.83
C LYS A 307 10.88 22.88 -10.59
N MET A 308 9.99 21.93 -10.28
CA MET A 308 10.34 20.53 -10.09
C MET A 308 10.34 19.82 -11.44
N THR A 309 11.52 19.40 -11.89
CA THR A 309 11.66 18.64 -13.14
C THR A 309 11.46 17.15 -12.88
N TYR A 310 11.01 16.41 -13.91
CA TYR A 310 10.87 14.94 -13.86
C TYR A 310 12.12 14.28 -13.29
N ARG A 311 13.30 14.62 -13.84
CA ARG A 311 14.59 14.06 -13.39
C ARG A 311 14.91 14.39 -11.93
N LYS A 312 14.59 15.61 -11.47
CA LYS A 312 14.83 16.00 -10.07
C LYS A 312 13.93 15.20 -9.13
N PHE A 313 12.66 15.03 -9.47
CA PHE A 313 11.69 14.28 -8.67
C PHE A 313 12.13 12.83 -8.44
N PHE A 314 12.36 12.06 -9.52
CA PHE A 314 12.76 10.66 -9.39
C PHE A 314 14.16 10.48 -8.78
N ARG A 315 15.11 11.37 -9.09
CA ARG A 315 16.43 11.30 -8.46
C ARG A 315 16.37 11.58 -6.96
N GLY A 316 15.48 12.47 -6.53
CA GLY A 316 15.27 12.77 -5.12
C GLY A 316 14.54 11.66 -4.37
N MET A 317 13.60 10.98 -5.03
CA MET A 317 12.80 9.89 -4.44
C MET A 317 13.42 8.51 -4.54
N GLY A 318 14.47 8.31 -5.34
CA GLY A 318 15.00 6.99 -5.63
C GLY A 318 15.34 6.14 -4.39
N LYS A 319 15.90 6.72 -3.31
CA LYS A 319 16.17 5.96 -2.07
C LYS A 319 14.88 5.45 -1.44
N ALA A 320 13.88 6.31 -1.27
CA ALA A 320 12.59 5.96 -0.67
C ALA A 320 11.83 4.96 -1.55
N GLN A 321 11.82 5.14 -2.87
CA GLN A 321 11.16 4.20 -3.79
C GLN A 321 11.80 2.80 -3.76
N THR A 322 13.14 2.70 -3.76
CA THR A 322 13.76 1.37 -3.69
C THR A 322 13.52 0.70 -2.33
N LEU A 323 13.50 1.49 -1.25
CA LEU A 323 13.18 0.95 0.07
C LEU A 323 11.72 0.51 0.16
N ALA A 324 10.77 1.32 -0.33
CA ALA A 324 9.35 0.99 -0.42
C ALA A 324 9.13 -0.32 -1.16
N PHE A 325 9.79 -0.48 -2.32
CA PHE A 325 9.73 -1.70 -3.10
C PHE A 325 10.21 -2.90 -2.28
N SER A 326 11.39 -2.81 -1.68
CA SER A 326 11.96 -3.94 -0.95
C SER A 326 11.19 -4.30 0.33
N SER A 327 10.70 -3.30 1.06
CA SER A 327 10.11 -3.49 2.38
C SER A 327 8.62 -3.84 2.35
N SER A 328 7.93 -3.51 1.25
CA SER A 328 6.48 -3.59 1.14
C SER A 328 5.74 -2.89 2.29
N SER A 329 6.29 -1.78 2.81
CA SER A 329 5.65 -1.02 3.89
C SER A 329 5.91 0.49 3.75
N SER A 330 4.82 1.25 3.57
CA SER A 330 4.86 2.72 3.53
C SER A 330 5.34 3.29 4.85
N VAL A 331 4.85 2.77 5.99
CA VAL A 331 5.27 3.20 7.34
C VAL A 331 6.73 2.89 7.63
N ALA A 332 7.23 1.71 7.26
CA ALA A 332 8.65 1.40 7.45
C ALA A 332 9.56 2.29 6.58
N THR A 333 9.04 2.77 5.45
CA THR A 333 9.77 3.64 4.52
C THR A 333 9.65 5.13 4.88
N LEU A 334 8.65 5.51 5.66
CA LEU A 334 8.33 6.90 6.00
C LEU A 334 9.54 7.73 6.49
N PRO A 335 10.43 7.21 7.36
CA PRO A 335 11.63 7.97 7.75
C PRO A 335 12.50 8.41 6.57
N VAL A 336 12.71 7.51 5.59
CA VAL A 336 13.49 7.78 4.39
C VAL A 336 12.72 8.66 3.42
N THR A 337 11.40 8.49 3.34
CA THR A 337 10.53 9.37 2.55
C THR A 337 10.62 10.81 3.05
N MET A 338 10.56 11.03 4.37
CA MET A 338 10.69 12.36 4.96
C MET A 338 12.04 13.01 4.61
N GLU A 339 13.16 12.30 4.80
CA GLU A 339 14.50 12.78 4.40
C GLU A 339 14.53 13.13 2.91
N CYS A 340 14.03 12.25 2.03
CA CYS A 340 14.08 12.46 0.59
C CYS A 340 13.25 13.67 0.15
N VAL A 341 12.06 13.85 0.71
CA VAL A 341 11.15 14.93 0.34
C VAL A 341 11.62 16.26 0.93
N ASN A 342 12.18 16.27 2.14
CA ASN A 342 12.71 17.47 2.76
C ASN A 342 14.04 17.89 2.09
N ASP A 343 15.05 17.03 2.11
CA ASP A 343 16.41 17.39 1.70
C ASP A 343 16.61 17.39 0.18
N ASN A 344 16.07 16.38 -0.53
CA ASN A 344 16.32 16.25 -1.97
C ASN A 344 15.31 17.04 -2.82
N LEU A 345 14.04 17.04 -2.41
CA LEU A 345 12.98 17.76 -3.13
C LEU A 345 12.84 19.23 -2.66
N GLY A 346 13.27 19.55 -1.44
CA GLY A 346 13.24 20.91 -0.89
C GLY A 346 11.85 21.32 -0.38
N VAL A 347 11.05 20.36 0.08
CA VAL A 347 9.76 20.64 0.71
C VAL A 347 10.00 21.04 2.18
N PRO A 348 9.35 22.09 2.71
CA PRO A 348 9.55 22.54 4.09
C PRO A 348 9.28 21.43 5.12
N LYS A 349 10.03 21.46 6.23
CA LYS A 349 10.00 20.38 7.23
C LYS A 349 8.65 20.27 7.91
N GLU A 350 8.00 21.39 8.14
CA GLU A 350 6.67 21.50 8.74
C GLU A 350 5.63 20.79 7.86
N VAL A 351 5.79 20.86 6.54
CA VAL A 351 4.93 20.16 5.58
C VAL A 351 5.25 18.68 5.54
N THR A 352 6.52 18.29 5.43
CA THR A 352 6.88 16.87 5.37
C THR A 352 6.53 16.12 6.64
N SER A 353 6.72 16.73 7.80
CA SER A 353 6.41 16.16 9.11
C SER A 353 4.91 16.02 9.36
N PHE A 354 4.07 16.74 8.63
CA PHE A 354 2.61 16.64 8.76
C PHE A 354 1.99 15.77 7.67
N VAL A 355 2.31 16.04 6.40
CA VAL A 355 1.65 15.44 5.23
C VAL A 355 2.03 13.98 5.04
N LEU A 356 3.32 13.63 5.17
CA LEU A 356 3.81 12.28 4.88
C LEU A 356 3.34 11.23 5.90
N PRO A 357 3.35 11.48 7.22
CA PRO A 357 2.83 10.50 8.18
C PRO A 357 1.34 10.20 7.99
N ILE A 358 0.53 11.23 7.69
CA ILE A 358 -0.88 11.06 7.36
C ILE A 358 -1.03 10.25 6.06
N GLY A 359 -0.23 10.58 5.03
CA GLY A 359 -0.24 9.88 3.74
C GLY A 359 0.08 8.39 3.88
N ALA A 360 1.09 8.06 4.68
CA ALA A 360 1.53 6.68 4.87
C ALA A 360 0.43 5.74 5.43
N THR A 361 -0.64 6.29 6.02
CA THR A 361 -1.81 5.52 6.50
C THR A 361 -3.07 5.75 5.69
N VAL A 362 -3.32 6.98 5.22
CA VAL A 362 -4.59 7.36 4.59
C VAL A 362 -4.53 7.28 3.06
N ASN A 363 -3.36 7.54 2.47
CA ASN A 363 -3.19 7.67 1.03
C ASN A 363 -2.58 6.40 0.42
N MET A 364 -3.44 5.47 0.03
CA MET A 364 -3.02 4.18 -0.55
C MET A 364 -3.42 4.05 -2.03
N ASP A 365 -3.07 5.03 -2.86
CA ASP A 365 -3.35 5.07 -4.32
C ASP A 365 -3.08 3.73 -5.03
N GLY A 366 -1.90 3.14 -4.83
CA GLY A 366 -1.49 1.88 -5.44
C GLY A 366 -2.32 0.71 -4.96
N THR A 367 -2.75 0.72 -3.69
CA THR A 367 -3.64 -0.30 -3.14
C THR A 367 -5.05 -0.18 -3.72
N SER A 368 -5.60 1.01 -3.82
CA SER A 368 -6.93 1.24 -4.41
C SER A 368 -6.97 0.90 -5.90
N LEU A 369 -5.91 1.25 -6.65
CA LEU A 369 -5.74 0.84 -8.05
C LEU A 369 -5.70 -0.69 -8.17
N TYR A 370 -4.90 -1.35 -7.34
CA TYR A 370 -4.80 -2.82 -7.34
C TYR A 370 -6.13 -3.48 -7.03
N ILE A 371 -6.85 -3.03 -5.99
CA ILE A 371 -8.16 -3.57 -5.63
C ILE A 371 -9.12 -3.46 -6.82
N SER A 372 -9.14 -2.30 -7.48
CA SER A 372 -10.00 -2.06 -8.63
C SER A 372 -9.72 -3.00 -9.79
N ILE A 373 -8.44 -3.25 -10.10
CA ILE A 373 -8.04 -4.21 -11.14
C ILE A 373 -8.38 -5.64 -10.73
N ALA A 374 -8.06 -6.03 -9.49
CA ALA A 374 -8.24 -7.38 -9.00
C ALA A 374 -9.72 -7.79 -8.97
N VAL A 375 -10.61 -6.94 -8.47
CA VAL A 375 -12.05 -7.27 -8.40
C VAL A 375 -12.62 -7.49 -9.80
N VAL A 376 -12.31 -6.60 -10.75
CA VAL A 376 -12.80 -6.74 -12.12
C VAL A 376 -12.15 -7.93 -12.84
N PHE A 377 -10.86 -8.19 -12.61
CA PHE A 377 -10.19 -9.38 -13.12
C PHE A 377 -10.84 -10.65 -12.60
N LEU A 378 -11.09 -10.75 -11.29
CA LEU A 378 -11.73 -11.92 -10.67
C LEU A 378 -13.15 -12.12 -11.21
N ALA A 379 -13.93 -11.05 -11.41
CA ALA A 379 -15.22 -11.15 -12.07
C ALA A 379 -15.10 -11.71 -13.50
N GLN A 380 -14.18 -11.17 -14.31
CA GLN A 380 -13.90 -11.69 -15.67
C GLN A 380 -13.47 -13.16 -15.66
N PHE A 381 -12.64 -13.55 -14.69
CA PHE A 381 -12.14 -14.92 -14.48
C PHE A 381 -13.26 -15.93 -14.17
N HIS A 382 -14.40 -15.45 -13.64
CA HIS A 382 -15.58 -16.26 -13.31
C HIS A 382 -16.76 -16.04 -14.27
N TYR A 383 -16.53 -15.43 -15.45
CA TYR A 383 -17.60 -15.04 -16.39
C TYR A 383 -18.70 -14.14 -15.79
N VAL A 384 -18.38 -13.38 -14.74
CA VAL A 384 -19.30 -12.42 -14.14
C VAL A 384 -19.13 -11.06 -14.80
N ASP A 385 -20.19 -10.56 -15.42
CA ASP A 385 -20.18 -9.23 -16.02
C ASP A 385 -20.57 -8.16 -14.98
N LEU A 386 -19.65 -7.22 -14.73
CA LEU A 386 -19.91 -6.09 -13.85
C LEU A 386 -20.38 -4.88 -14.65
N THR A 387 -21.58 -4.41 -14.33
CA THR A 387 -22.15 -3.16 -14.85
C THR A 387 -21.33 -1.95 -14.43
N LEU A 388 -21.47 -0.83 -15.14
CA LEU A 388 -20.83 0.43 -14.79
C LEU A 388 -21.21 0.91 -13.38
N ALA A 389 -22.45 0.67 -12.94
CA ALA A 389 -22.91 1.02 -11.60
C ALA A 389 -22.19 0.20 -10.51
N GLN A 390 -22.04 -1.11 -10.70
CA GLN A 390 -21.27 -1.97 -9.78
C GLN A 390 -19.79 -1.56 -9.77
N GLN A 391 -19.20 -1.21 -10.91
CA GLN A 391 -17.82 -0.71 -10.97
C GLN A 391 -17.68 0.63 -10.23
N LEU A 392 -18.67 1.52 -10.30
CA LEU A 392 -18.66 2.76 -9.50
C LEU A 392 -18.74 2.46 -7.99
N THR A 393 -19.51 1.45 -7.58
CA THR A 393 -19.51 0.97 -6.19
C THR A 393 -18.13 0.51 -5.77
N ILE A 394 -17.41 -0.25 -6.60
CA ILE A 394 -16.01 -0.64 -6.35
C ILE A 394 -15.13 0.59 -6.14
N VAL A 395 -15.29 1.65 -6.94
CA VAL A 395 -14.52 2.89 -6.76
C VAL A 395 -14.76 3.50 -5.39
N LEU A 396 -16.03 3.63 -5.01
CA LEU A 396 -16.40 4.23 -3.74
C LEU A 396 -15.90 3.39 -2.56
N THR A 397 -16.11 2.07 -2.59
CA THR A 397 -15.74 1.19 -1.48
C THR A 397 -14.25 1.00 -1.36
N ALA A 398 -13.50 0.90 -2.48
CA ALA A 398 -12.04 0.85 -2.46
C ALA A 398 -11.43 2.15 -1.91
N THR A 399 -11.97 3.32 -2.31
CA THR A 399 -11.52 4.63 -1.82
C THR A 399 -11.80 4.80 -0.32
N LEU A 400 -12.95 4.37 0.16
CA LEU A 400 -13.27 4.41 1.59
C LEU A 400 -12.43 3.41 2.39
N ALA A 401 -12.25 2.19 1.88
CA ALA A 401 -11.42 1.17 2.50
C ALA A 401 -9.96 1.62 2.67
N SER A 402 -9.41 2.38 1.71
CA SER A 402 -8.04 2.87 1.79
C SER A 402 -7.77 3.87 2.93
N ILE A 403 -8.78 4.61 3.39
CA ILE A 403 -8.63 5.60 4.46
C ILE A 403 -8.45 4.92 5.84
N GLY A 404 -9.07 3.76 6.04
CA GLY A 404 -9.00 2.96 7.29
C GLY A 404 -8.00 1.80 7.23
N ALA A 405 -7.13 1.79 6.23
CA ALA A 405 -6.19 0.72 6.00
C ALA A 405 -4.99 0.83 6.95
N SER A 406 -4.70 -0.23 7.69
CA SER A 406 -3.44 -0.31 8.43
C SER A 406 -2.28 -0.46 7.43
N ALA A 407 -1.22 0.33 7.57
CA ALA A 407 -0.06 0.34 6.67
C ALA A 407 0.91 -0.83 6.91
N VAL A 408 0.36 -2.03 7.12
CA VAL A 408 1.05 -3.26 7.49
C VAL A 408 0.99 -4.24 6.30
N PRO A 409 2.01 -5.09 6.07
CA PRO A 409 2.01 -6.05 4.97
C PRO A 409 0.73 -6.89 4.92
N SER A 410 0.25 -7.17 3.71
CA SER A 410 -0.99 -7.93 3.44
C SER A 410 -2.31 -7.28 3.88
N ALA A 411 -2.32 -6.00 4.30
CA ALA A 411 -3.57 -5.26 4.57
C ALA A 411 -4.47 -5.10 3.33
N GLY A 412 -3.87 -5.11 2.13
CA GLY A 412 -4.59 -5.09 0.84
C GLY A 412 -5.61 -6.20 0.67
N LEU A 413 -5.34 -7.39 1.22
CA LEU A 413 -6.21 -8.56 1.07
C LEU A 413 -7.47 -8.48 1.93
N ILE A 414 -7.36 -7.92 3.15
CA ILE A 414 -8.53 -7.71 4.01
C ILE A 414 -9.47 -6.67 3.38
N MET A 415 -8.89 -5.62 2.79
CA MET A 415 -9.68 -4.63 2.03
C MET A 415 -10.32 -5.22 0.78
N MET A 416 -9.61 -6.11 0.07
CA MET A 416 -10.18 -6.83 -1.07
C MET A 416 -11.46 -7.58 -0.69
N ILE A 417 -11.46 -8.28 0.45
CA ILE A 417 -12.64 -9.02 0.94
C ILE A 417 -13.82 -8.07 1.14
N MET A 418 -13.59 -6.91 1.79
CA MET A 418 -14.64 -5.92 2.00
C MET A 418 -15.21 -5.41 0.68
N VAL A 419 -14.34 -5.15 -0.31
CA VAL A 419 -14.78 -4.66 -1.63
C VAL A 419 -15.50 -5.75 -2.42
N LEU A 420 -14.99 -6.99 -2.48
CA LEU A 420 -15.66 -8.12 -3.13
C LEU A 420 -17.06 -8.34 -2.56
N GLN A 421 -17.18 -8.37 -1.23
CA GLN A 421 -18.48 -8.51 -0.57
C GLN A 421 -19.40 -7.30 -0.80
N SER A 422 -18.86 -6.08 -0.95
CA SER A 422 -19.67 -4.88 -1.21
C SER A 422 -20.37 -4.91 -2.58
N VAL A 423 -19.85 -5.73 -3.50
CA VAL A 423 -20.45 -6.01 -4.80
C VAL A 423 -20.90 -7.46 -4.93
N GLY A 424 -21.13 -8.15 -3.80
CA GLY A 424 -21.65 -9.52 -3.70
C GLY A 424 -20.90 -10.59 -4.51
N LEU A 425 -19.57 -10.46 -4.58
CA LEU A 425 -18.67 -11.47 -5.13
C LEU A 425 -18.10 -12.34 -4.02
N ASN A 426 -17.67 -13.56 -4.38
CA ASN A 426 -17.13 -14.52 -3.41
C ASN A 426 -15.76 -14.04 -2.89
N PRO A 427 -15.60 -13.80 -1.57
CA PRO A 427 -14.33 -13.35 -1.00
C PRO A 427 -13.22 -14.40 -1.07
N ALA A 428 -13.53 -15.69 -1.26
CA ALA A 428 -12.54 -16.75 -1.38
C ALA A 428 -11.66 -16.64 -2.64
N TRP A 429 -12.12 -15.90 -3.64
CA TRP A 429 -11.37 -15.64 -4.87
C TRP A 429 -10.03 -14.93 -4.65
N ILE A 430 -9.81 -14.31 -3.48
CA ILE A 430 -8.50 -13.77 -3.12
C ILE A 430 -7.39 -14.83 -3.14
N ALA A 431 -7.72 -16.11 -2.92
CA ALA A 431 -6.76 -17.21 -2.95
C ALA A 431 -6.12 -17.37 -4.33
N ILE A 432 -6.87 -17.07 -5.40
CA ILE A 432 -6.40 -17.15 -6.79
C ILE A 432 -5.25 -16.17 -7.03
N ILE A 433 -5.36 -14.95 -6.53
CA ILE A 433 -4.38 -13.88 -6.77
C ILE A 433 -3.30 -13.79 -5.70
N PHE A 434 -3.48 -14.47 -4.56
CA PHE A 434 -2.55 -14.44 -3.44
C PHE A 434 -1.10 -14.78 -3.83
N PRO A 435 -0.83 -15.80 -4.67
CA PRO A 435 0.55 -16.15 -5.02
C PRO A 435 1.33 -15.01 -5.70
N VAL A 436 0.67 -14.18 -6.50
CA VAL A 436 1.32 -13.01 -7.15
C VAL A 436 1.24 -11.74 -6.30
N ASP A 437 0.35 -11.69 -5.31
CA ASP A 437 0.10 -10.50 -4.49
C ASP A 437 1.38 -9.97 -3.84
N ARG A 438 2.27 -10.87 -3.40
CA ARG A 438 3.50 -10.47 -2.71
C ARG A 438 4.40 -9.57 -3.56
N ILE A 439 4.47 -9.83 -4.87
CA ILE A 439 5.29 -9.06 -5.80
C ILE A 439 4.59 -7.76 -6.17
N LEU A 440 3.28 -7.83 -6.39
CA LEU A 440 2.47 -6.66 -6.66
C LEU A 440 2.47 -5.70 -5.45
N ASP A 441 2.54 -6.21 -4.22
CA ASP A 441 2.65 -5.43 -2.97
C ASP A 441 3.87 -4.52 -2.93
N MET A 442 5.01 -5.03 -3.40
CA MET A 442 6.22 -4.24 -3.55
C MET A 442 5.98 -3.05 -4.49
N CYS A 443 5.38 -3.28 -5.65
CA CYS A 443 5.05 -2.23 -6.61
C CYS A 443 4.02 -1.22 -6.05
N ARG A 444 2.95 -1.69 -5.40
CA ARG A 444 1.90 -0.85 -4.80
C ARG A 444 2.49 0.11 -3.77
N THR A 445 3.39 -0.40 -2.92
CA THR A 445 4.05 0.40 -1.89
C THR A 445 4.86 1.55 -2.49
N VAL A 446 5.55 1.32 -3.61
CA VAL A 446 6.26 2.38 -4.35
C VAL A 446 5.31 3.47 -4.81
N VAL A 447 4.14 3.09 -5.34
CA VAL A 447 3.12 4.05 -5.79
C VAL A 447 2.62 4.88 -4.63
N ASN A 448 2.25 4.26 -3.50
CA ASN A 448 1.78 4.96 -2.30
C ASN A 448 2.80 6.00 -1.81
N VAL A 449 4.05 5.59 -1.61
CA VAL A 449 5.14 6.48 -1.16
C VAL A 449 5.42 7.60 -2.18
N THR A 450 5.27 7.33 -3.47
CA THR A 450 5.45 8.35 -4.53
C THR A 450 4.28 9.33 -4.58
N GLY A 451 3.06 8.86 -4.33
CA GLY A 451 1.86 9.69 -4.16
C GLY A 451 2.00 10.65 -2.99
N ASP A 452 2.45 10.15 -1.83
CA ASP A 452 2.70 10.96 -0.62
C ASP A 452 3.71 12.08 -0.87
N ALA A 453 4.81 11.76 -1.56
CA ALA A 453 5.81 12.74 -1.95
C ALA A 453 5.27 13.76 -2.96
N THR A 454 4.41 13.33 -3.87
CA THR A 454 3.76 14.19 -4.86
C THR A 454 2.86 15.20 -4.18
N VAL A 455 1.95 14.75 -3.32
CA VAL A 455 1.06 15.62 -2.56
C VAL A 455 1.86 16.55 -1.66
N SER A 456 2.88 16.04 -0.94
CA SER A 456 3.76 16.88 -0.11
C SER A 456 4.44 18.00 -0.90
N ALA A 457 4.89 17.73 -2.12
CA ALA A 457 5.50 18.76 -2.98
C ALA A 457 4.49 19.84 -3.40
N VAL A 458 3.24 19.44 -3.71
CA VAL A 458 2.15 20.38 -4.05
C VAL A 458 1.78 21.24 -2.85
N ILE A 459 1.54 20.61 -1.68
CA ILE A 459 1.21 21.31 -0.44
C ILE A 459 2.34 22.26 -0.04
N GLY A 460 3.60 21.80 -0.10
CA GLY A 460 4.78 22.62 0.16
C GLY A 460 4.80 23.88 -0.68
N LYS A 461 4.50 23.77 -1.97
CA LYS A 461 4.43 24.93 -2.87
C LYS A 461 3.30 25.89 -2.50
N TRP A 462 2.14 25.39 -2.10
CA TRP A 462 1.01 26.22 -1.69
C TRP A 462 1.27 26.97 -0.38
N VAL A 463 1.89 26.29 0.59
CA VAL A 463 2.26 26.88 1.89
C VAL A 463 3.30 27.99 1.70
N SER A 464 4.40 27.73 0.97
CA SER A 464 5.42 28.76 0.73
C SER A 464 4.91 29.97 -0.06
N LYS A 465 3.89 29.79 -0.91
CA LYS A 465 3.25 30.90 -1.63
C LYS A 465 2.41 31.77 -0.69
N GLN A 466 1.79 31.20 0.32
CA GLN A 466 1.06 31.95 1.34
C GLN A 466 2.03 32.81 2.18
N ASP A 467 3.18 32.25 2.57
CA ASP A 467 4.23 33.00 3.31
C ASP A 467 4.74 34.23 2.54
N SER A 468 4.95 34.09 1.23
CA SER A 468 5.38 35.21 0.39
C SER A 468 4.35 36.32 0.25
N LYS A 469 3.06 36.03 0.51
CA LYS A 469 1.96 37.00 0.41
C LYS A 469 1.59 37.66 1.73
N SER A 470 1.85 37.01 2.87
CA SER A 470 1.65 37.60 4.20
C SER A 470 2.80 38.51 4.64
N SER A 471 3.94 38.43 3.94
CA SER A 471 5.16 39.23 4.20
C SER A 471 5.24 40.52 3.37
N THR A 472 4.23 40.80 2.55
CA THR A 472 4.03 42.01 1.72
C THR A 472 2.71 42.64 2.10
#